data_AF-A0A527ZRP1-F1
#
_entry.id   AF-A0A527ZRP1-F1
#
_cell.length_a   1.000
_cell.length_b   1.000
_cell.length_c   1.000
_cell.angle_alpha   90.00
_cell.angle_beta   90.00
_cell.angle_gamma   90.00
#
_symmetry.space_group_name_H-M   'P 1'
#
loop_
_entity.id
_entity.type
_entity.pdbx_description
1 polymer ?
#
loop_
_entity_poly.entity_id
_entity_poly.type
_entity_poly.pdbx_seq_one_letter_code
_entity_poly.pdbx_strand_id
1 'polypeptide(L)' 'MFILRFLWAVLTSRWLWTLIGITLLSLVIWVFGPIVRVGAYEPFASENVRIVIIALLVIFWLI' A
#
# COMPACT_ATOMS: atom_id res chain seq x y z
N MET A 1 9.24 4.38 31.85
CA MET A 1 10.18 4.21 30.71
C MET A 1 9.88 3.02 29.79
N PHE A 2 8.92 2.14 30.10
CA PHE A 2 8.59 0.98 29.25
C PHE A 2 7.94 1.38 27.90
N ILE A 3 6.98 2.30 27.94
CA ILE A 3 6.21 2.76 26.77
C ILE A 3 7.09 3.39 25.69
N LEU A 4 8.05 4.26 26.08
CA LEU A 4 8.96 4.90 25.13
C LEU A 4 9.86 3.87 24.41
N ARG A 5 10.37 2.87 25.13
CA ARG A 5 11.21 1.81 24.54
C ARG A 5 10.41 0.90 23.61
N PHE A 6 9.15 0.62 23.97
CA PHE A 6 8.24 -0.15 23.13
C PHE A 6 7.87 0.61 21.85
N LEU A 7 7.50 1.89 21.96
CA LEU A 7 7.22 2.76 20.81
C LEU A 7 8.44 2.87 19.89
N TRP A 8 9.65 3.01 20.46
CA TRP A 8 10.88 3.03 19.67
C TRP A 8 11.14 1.71 18.95
N ALA A 9 10.94 0.57 19.62
CA ALA A 9 11.11 -0.74 19.01
C ALA A 9 10.12 -0.99 17.86
N VAL A 10 8.88 -0.53 18.01
CA VAL A 10 7.83 -0.55 16.97
C VAL A 10 8.19 0.40 15.83
N LEU A 11 8.54 1.65 16.14
CA LEU A 11 8.94 2.66 15.15
C LEU A 11 10.24 2.34 14.42
N THR A 12 11.10 1.45 14.92
CA THR A 12 12.34 1.07 14.21
C THR A 12 12.20 -0.28 13.51
N SER A 13 11.05 -0.94 13.62
CA SER A 13 10.84 -2.24 12.99
C SER A 13 10.70 -2.08 11.47
N ARG A 14 11.67 -2.65 10.73
CA ARG A 14 11.65 -2.74 9.27
C ARG A 14 10.31 -3.23 8.72
N TRP A 15 9.70 -4.22 9.38
CA TRP A 15 8.46 -4.84 8.93
C TRP A 15 7.27 -3.86 9.00
N LEU A 16 7.19 -3.06 10.07
CA LEU A 16 6.16 -2.04 10.21
C LEU A 16 6.31 -0.93 9.17
N TRP A 17 7.54 -0.49 8.87
CA TRP A 17 7.75 0.48 7.80
C TRP A 17 7.37 -0.05 6.43
N THR A 18 7.69 -1.31 6.13
CA THR A 18 7.26 -1.92 4.86
C THR A 18 5.74 -2.07 4.79
N LEU A 19 5.08 -2.43 5.89
CA LEU A 19 3.61 -2.50 5.96
C LEU A 19 2.98 -1.11 5.75
N ILE A 20 3.53 -0.07 6.37
CA ILE A 20 3.09 1.32 6.17
C ILE A 20 3.26 1.73 4.71
N GLY A 21 4.41 1.42 4.11
CA GLY A 21 4.68 1.72 2.69
C GLY A 21 3.68 1.05 1.75
N ILE A 22 3.43 -0.25 1.94
CA ILE A 22 2.44 -1.03 1.18
C ILE A 22 1.02 -0.49 1.37
N THR A 23 0.65 -0.12 2.59
CA THR A 23 -0.64 0.50 2.89
C THR A 23 -0.80 1.83 2.16
N LEU A 24 0.22 2.70 2.20
CA LEU A 24 0.21 3.98 1.50
C LEU A 24 0.13 3.78 -0.02
N LEU A 25 0.90 2.85 -0.60
CA LEU A 25 0.83 2.53 -2.02
C LEU A 25 -0.57 2.04 -2.42
N SER A 26 -1.17 1.19 -1.60
CA SER A 26 -2.53 0.67 -1.82
C SER A 26 -3.57 1.80 -1.79
N LEU A 27 -3.45 2.73 -0.86
CA LEU A 27 -4.30 3.93 -0.80
C LEU A 27 -4.11 4.83 -2.02
N VAL A 28 -2.88 5.00 -2.49
CA VAL A 28 -2.60 5.77 -3.71
C VAL A 28 -3.31 5.13 -4.90
N ILE A 29 -3.22 3.81 -5.06
CA ILE A 29 -3.92 3.08 -6.12
C ILE A 29 -5.44 3.20 -5.96
N TRP A 30 -5.96 3.12 -4.75
CA TRP A 30 -7.40 3.20 -4.50
C TRP A 30 -7.99 4.57 -4.81
N VAL A 31 -7.36 5.64 -4.30
CA VAL A 31 -7.87 7.01 -4.39
C VAL A 31 -7.53 7.62 -5.74
N PHE A 32 -6.29 7.48 -6.21
CA PHE A 32 -5.84 8.11 -7.45
C PHE A 32 -5.96 7.19 -8.67
N GLY A 33 -6.16 5.88 -8.50
CA GLY A 33 -6.36 4.94 -9.60
C GLY A 33 -7.35 5.43 -10.66
N PRO A 34 -8.58 5.83 -10.30
CA PRO A 34 -9.58 6.28 -11.29
C PRO A 34 -9.14 7.44 -12.18
N ILE A 35 -8.22 8.30 -11.71
CA ILE A 35 -7.72 9.45 -12.47
C ILE A 35 -6.44 9.14 -13.26
N VAL A 36 -5.84 7.96 -13.05
CA VAL A 36 -4.64 7.55 -13.79
C VAL A 36 -5.03 7.16 -15.21
N ARG A 37 -4.50 7.90 -16.19
CA ARG A 37 -4.68 7.65 -17.62
C ARG A 37 -3.33 7.46 -18.28
N VAL A 38 -3.24 6.47 -19.17
CA VAL A 38 -2.04 6.20 -19.98
C VAL A 38 -2.46 6.27 -21.45
N GLY A 39 -2.23 7.41 -22.08
CA GLY A 39 -2.76 7.69 -23.42
C GLY A 39 -4.29 7.63 -23.44
N ALA A 40 -4.86 6.76 -24.27
CA ALA A 40 -6.30 6.54 -24.36
C ALA A 40 -6.84 5.53 -23.33
N TYR A 41 -5.99 4.88 -22.55
CA TYR A 41 -6.37 3.82 -21.61
C TYR A 41 -6.54 4.35 -20.18
N GLU A 42 -7.54 3.84 -19.47
CA GLU A 42 -7.79 4.11 -18.04
C GLU A 42 -7.63 2.80 -17.24
N PRO A 43 -6.39 2.34 -17.01
CA PRO A 43 -6.13 0.98 -16.52
C PRO A 43 -6.75 0.70 -15.14
N PHE A 44 -6.89 1.73 -14.31
CA PHE A 44 -7.41 1.61 -12.95
C PHE A 44 -8.84 2.16 -12.79
N ALA A 45 -9.57 2.40 -13.89
CA ALA A 45 -10.95 2.86 -13.83
C ALA A 45 -11.88 1.80 -13.17
N SER A 46 -11.68 0.53 -13.50
CA SER A 46 -12.42 -0.58 -12.91
C SER A 46 -12.03 -0.80 -11.45
N GLU A 47 -13.03 -0.85 -10.58
CA GLU A 47 -12.85 -1.15 -9.17
C GLU A 47 -12.24 -2.55 -8.95
N ASN A 48 -12.72 -3.55 -9.69
CA ASN A 48 -12.19 -4.91 -9.63
C ASN A 48 -10.70 -4.95 -9.97
N VAL A 49 -10.25 -4.18 -10.96
CA VAL A 49 -8.83 -4.11 -11.33
C VAL A 49 -8.00 -3.51 -10.19
N ARG A 50 -8.47 -2.44 -9.54
CA ARG A 50 -7.78 -1.85 -8.37
C ARG A 50 -7.67 -2.85 -7.22
N ILE A 51 -8.77 -3.57 -6.91
CA ILE A 51 -8.77 -4.60 -5.85
C ILE A 51 -7.76 -5.71 -6.16
N VAL A 52 -7.75 -6.22 -7.39
CA VAL A 52 -6.80 -7.28 -7.81
C VAL A 52 -5.36 -6.79 -7.69
N ILE A 53 -5.06 -5.57 -8.13
CA ILE A 53 -3.69 -5.02 -8.08
C ILE A 53 -3.24 -4.81 -6.63
N ILE A 54 -4.11 -4.27 -5.77
CA ILE A 54 -3.82 -4.11 -4.34
C ILE A 54 -3.59 -5.47 -3.68
N ALA A 55 -4.41 -6.47 -4.00
CA ALA A 55 -4.25 -7.83 -3.46
C ALA A 55 -2.92 -8.45 -3.88
N LEU A 56 -2.55 -8.35 -5.17
CA LEU A 56 -1.25 -8.81 -5.66
C LEU A 56 -0.09 -8.11 -4.95
N LEU A 57 -0.17 -6.79 -4.79
CA LEU A 57 0.85 -6.00 -4.11
C LEU A 57 1.05 -6.45 -2.65
N VAL A 58 -0.03 -6.75 -1.92
CA VAL A 58 0.04 -7.29 -0.56
C VAL A 58 0.62 -8.72 -0.55
N ILE A 59 0.21 -9.58 -1.47
CA ILE A 59 0.75 -10.94 -1.59
C ILE A 59 2.26 -10.91 -1.87
N PHE A 60 2.71 -10.07 -2.79
CA PHE A 60 4.12 -9.89 -3.11
C PHE A 60 4.95 -9.38 -1.93
N TRP A 61 4.35 -8.58 -1.04
CA TRP A 61 5.03 -8.14 0.18
C TRP A 61 5.16 -9.25 1.24
N LEU A 62 4.28 -10.24 1.23
CA LEU A 62 4.29 -11.35 2.20
C LEU A 62 5.30 -12.46 1.86
N ILE A 63 5.77 -12.52 0.61
CA ILE A 63 6.71 -13.53 0.09
C ILE A 63 8.14 -12.97 0.16
#